data_AF-A0A6G2X9Y8-F1
#
_entry.id   AF-A0A6G2X9Y8-F1
#
_cell.length_a   1.000
_cell.length_b   1.000
_cell.length_c   1.000
_cell.angle_alpha   90.00
_cell.angle_beta   90.00
_cell.angle_gamma   90.00
#
_symmetry.space_group_name_H-M   'P 1'
#
loop_
_entity.id
_entity.type
_entity.pdbx_description
1 polymer ?
#
loop_
_entity_poly.entity_id
_entity_poly.type
_entity_poly.pdbx_seq_one_letter_code
_entity_poly.pdbx_strand_id
1 'polypeptide(L)'
;MGLTKSFHMDREELGVQAANAALLDSSTDRFIALTAAFEEAGGRAAQYHDPAHALAELVNGVVFDYRAERRVIENERIAEGV
;
A
#
# COMPACT_ATOMS: atom_id res chain seq x y z
N MET A 1 22.56 -4.41 18.54
CA MET A 1 21.89 -3.16 18.11
C MET A 1 21.20 -3.49 16.80
N GLY A 2 19.87 -3.64 16.82
CA GLY A 2 19.12 -3.97 15.61
C GLY A 2 19.20 -2.81 14.62
N LEU A 3 19.39 -3.11 13.34
CA LEU A 3 19.32 -2.11 12.27
C LEU A 3 17.95 -1.43 12.38
N THR A 4 17.94 -0.14 12.72
CA THR A 4 16.71 0.66 12.73
C THR A 4 16.16 0.63 11.31
N LYS A 5 15.05 -0.09 11.11
CA LYS A 5 14.36 -0.14 9.82
C LYS A 5 14.02 1.29 9.41
N SER A 6 14.34 1.64 8.16
CA SER A 6 14.18 3.02 7.69
C SER A 6 12.75 3.28 7.21
N PHE A 7 12.29 4.53 7.30
CA PHE A 7 10.99 4.96 6.79
C PHE A 7 10.79 4.61 5.29
N HIS A 8 11.85 4.73 4.50
CA HIS A 8 11.82 4.37 3.08
C HIS A 8 11.53 2.89 2.86
N MET A 9 12.15 2.01 3.65
CA MET A 9 11.90 0.57 3.57
C MET A 9 10.46 0.24 4.00
N ASP A 10 9.95 0.90 5.03
CA ASP A 10 8.56 0.70 5.44
C ASP A 10 7.56 1.12 4.37
N ARG A 11 7.81 2.26 3.70
CA ARG A 11 7.00 2.73 2.58
C ARG A 11 7.03 1.78 1.39
N GLU A 12 8.22 1.30 1.02
CA GLU A 12 8.40 0.41 -0.14
C GLU A 12 7.64 -0.91 0.04
N GLU A 13 7.80 -1.55 1.19
CA GLU A 13 7.12 -2.82 1.48
C GLU A 13 5.59 -2.68 1.52
N LEU A 14 5.09 -1.62 2.15
CA LEU A 14 3.65 -1.33 2.17
C LEU A 14 3.12 -1.01 0.77
N GLY A 15 3.91 -0.32 -0.06
CA GLY A 15 3.59 -0.05 -1.45
C GLY A 15 3.47 -1.32 -2.28
N VAL A 16 4.41 -2.26 -2.13
CA VAL A 16 4.34 -3.58 -2.77
C VAL A 16 3.11 -4.36 -2.32
N GLN A 17 2.78 -4.34 -1.03
CA GLN A 17 1.57 -4.97 -0.52
C GLN A 17 0.30 -4.35 -1.10
N ALA A 18 0.25 -3.03 -1.24
CA ALA A 18 -0.85 -2.31 -1.85
C ALA A 18 -1.02 -2.61 -3.33
N ALA A 19 0.08 -2.68 -4.09
CA ALA A 19 0.08 -3.08 -5.50
C ALA A 19 -0.42 -4.52 -5.66
N ASN A 20 0.06 -5.46 -4.83
CA ASN A 20 -0.41 -6.84 -4.84
C ASN A 20 -1.90 -6.95 -4.49
N ALA A 21 -2.40 -6.11 -3.57
CA ALA A 21 -3.82 -6.04 -3.26
C ALA A 21 -4.63 -5.59 -4.49
N ALA A 22 -4.12 -4.68 -5.32
CA ALA A 22 -4.83 -4.20 -6.52
C ALA A 22 -5.04 -5.29 -7.59
N LEU A 23 -4.17 -6.31 -7.62
CA LEU A 23 -4.21 -7.43 -8.56
C LEU A 23 -5.27 -8.49 -8.21
N LEU A 24 -5.87 -8.45 -7.00
CA LEU A 24 -6.89 -9.42 -6.62
C LEU A 24 -8.18 -9.19 -7.43
N ASP A 25 -8.82 -10.27 -7.87
CA ASP A 25 -10.00 -10.22 -8.76
C ASP A 25 -11.26 -9.69 -8.08
N SER A 26 -11.47 -10.10 -6.82
CA SER A 26 -12.66 -9.75 -6.03
C SER A 26 -12.52 -8.40 -5.34
N SER A 27 -13.56 -7.56 -5.41
CA SER A 27 -13.59 -6.30 -4.66
C SER A 27 -13.52 -6.49 -3.15
N THR A 28 -14.07 -7.59 -2.63
CA THR A 28 -13.99 -7.96 -1.21
C THR A 28 -12.56 -8.30 -0.81
N ASP A 29 -11.85 -9.08 -1.64
CA ASP A 29 -10.48 -9.49 -1.33
C ASP A 29 -9.53 -8.29 -1.41
N ARG A 30 -9.73 -7.41 -2.40
CA ARG A 30 -9.03 -6.12 -2.48
C ARG A 30 -9.24 -5.28 -1.23
N PHE A 31 -10.49 -5.18 -0.76
CA PHE A 31 -10.81 -4.41 0.45
C PHE A 31 -10.11 -4.98 1.68
N ILE A 32 -10.18 -6.30 1.89
CA ILE A 32 -9.53 -6.97 3.03
C ILE A 32 -8.01 -6.76 3.00
N ALA A 33 -7.37 -6.98 1.84
CA ALA A 33 -5.94 -6.82 1.70
C ALA A 33 -5.48 -5.37 1.91
N LEU A 34 -6.24 -4.40 1.41
CA LEU A 34 -5.94 -2.97 1.59
C LEU A 34 -6.14 -2.53 3.04
N THR A 35 -7.16 -3.04 3.73
CA THR A 35 -7.34 -2.81 5.17
C THR A 35 -6.16 -3.34 5.97
N ALA A 36 -5.67 -4.54 5.67
CA ALA A 36 -4.49 -5.09 6.33
C ALA A 36 -3.24 -4.21 6.13
N ALA A 37 -3.05 -3.66 4.92
CA ALA A 37 -1.95 -2.73 4.65
C ALA A 37 -2.07 -1.43 5.48
N PHE A 38 -3.28 -0.91 5.69
CA PHE A 38 -3.50 0.27 6.53
C PHE A 38 -3.28 -0.01 8.02
N GLU A 39 -3.71 -1.17 8.51
CA GLU A 39 -3.44 -1.59 9.89
C GLU A 39 -1.93 -1.70 10.13
N GLU A 40 -1.21 -2.28 9.18
CA GLU A 40 0.24 -2.40 9.24
C GLU A 40 0.95 -1.05 9.15
N ALA A 41 0.45 -0.12 8.32
CA ALA A 41 0.93 1.26 8.28
C ALA A 41 0.76 1.95 9.65
N GLY A 42 -0.36 1.71 10.35
CA GLY A 42 -0.57 2.15 11.73
C GLY A 42 0.46 1.59 12.71
N GLY A 43 0.71 0.27 12.65
CA GLY A 43 1.69 -0.41 13.50
C GLY A 43 3.13 0.06 13.27
N ARG A 44 3.50 0.35 12.02
CA ARG A 44 4.82 0.89 11.64
C ARG A 44 4.95 2.36 12.04
N ALA A 45 3.94 3.19 11.75
CA ALA A 45 3.92 4.62 12.08
C ALA A 45 4.15 4.90 13.57
N ALA A 46 3.62 4.04 14.46
CA ALA A 46 3.79 4.15 15.91
C ALA A 46 5.24 4.07 16.40
N GLN A 47 6.18 3.59 15.57
CA GLN A 47 7.60 3.45 15.91
C GLN A 47 8.42 4.72 15.60
N TYR A 48 7.83 5.69 14.89
CA TYR A 48 8.51 6.93 14.48
C TYR A 48 8.31 8.06 15.49
N HIS A 49 9.19 9.07 15.41
CA HIS A 49 9.15 10.23 16.32
C HIS A 49 7.85 11.05 16.20
N ASP A 50 7.31 11.17 14.99
CA ASP A 50 6.01 11.78 14.71
C ASP A 50 5.09 10.74 14.05
N PRO A 51 4.34 9.95 14.86
CA PRO A 51 3.47 8.89 14.34
C PRO A 51 2.35 9.41 13.44
N ALA A 52 1.83 10.61 13.69
CA ALA A 52 0.73 11.16 12.92
C ALA A 52 1.20 11.52 11.50
N HIS A 53 2.36 12.18 11.39
CA HIS A 53 2.96 12.47 10.10
C HIS A 53 3.38 11.18 9.36
N ALA A 54 4.06 10.26 10.06
CA ALA A 54 4.47 8.99 9.48
C ALA A 54 3.28 8.17 8.96
N LEU A 55 2.18 8.11 9.71
CA LEU A 55 0.96 7.42 9.28
C LEU A 55 0.38 8.05 8.01
N ALA A 56 0.27 9.37 7.97
CA ALA A 56 -0.26 10.07 6.80
C ALA A 56 0.58 9.78 5.55
N GLU A 57 1.90 9.83 5.66
CA GLU A 57 2.81 9.54 4.54
C GLU A 57 2.75 8.08 4.10
N LEU A 58 2.73 7.12 5.02
CA LEU A 58 2.64 5.69 4.69
C LEU A 58 1.29 5.34 4.05
N VAL A 59 0.19 5.86 4.59
CA VAL A 59 -1.16 5.67 4.03
C VAL A 59 -1.27 6.30 2.64
N ASN A 60 -0.73 7.51 2.45
CA ASN A 60 -0.71 8.15 1.13
C ASN A 60 0.09 7.32 0.11
N GLY A 61 1.21 6.73 0.53
CA GLY A 61 1.98 5.78 -0.28
C GLY A 61 1.15 4.57 -0.70
N VAL A 62 0.56 3.86 0.26
CA VAL A 62 -0.33 2.70 0.01
C VAL A 62 -1.44 3.03 -0.97
N VAL A 63 -2.13 4.17 -0.79
CA VAL A 63 -3.21 4.60 -1.69
C VAL A 63 -2.69 4.90 -3.09
N PHE A 64 -1.53 5.56 -3.20
CA PHE A 64 -0.92 5.88 -4.49
C PHE A 64 -0.55 4.61 -5.27
N ASP A 65 0.14 3.67 -4.64
CA ASP A 65 0.62 2.45 -5.28
C ASP A 65 -0.55 1.53 -5.68
N TYR A 66 -1.56 1.38 -4.82
CA TYR A 66 -2.79 0.66 -5.17
C TYR A 66 -3.48 1.27 -6.40
N ARG A 67 -3.62 2.60 -6.45
CA ARG A 67 -4.28 3.29 -7.58
C ARG A 67 -3.47 3.21 -8.85
N ALA A 68 -2.14 3.31 -8.76
CA ALA A 68 -1.24 3.19 -9.89
C ALA A 68 -1.42 1.82 -10.56
N GLU A 69 -1.40 0.76 -9.76
CA GLU A 69 -1.56 -0.62 -10.25
C GLU A 69 -2.96 -0.85 -10.84
N ARG A 70 -4.02 -0.39 -10.17
CA ARG A 70 -5.39 -0.45 -10.71
C ARG A 70 -5.52 0.22 -12.07
N ARG A 71 -4.86 1.36 -12.26
CA ARG A 71 -4.87 2.08 -13.53
C ARG A 71 -4.15 1.31 -14.64
N VAL A 72 -3.07 0.61 -14.33
CA VAL A 72 -2.37 -0.26 -15.30
C VAL A 72 -3.32 -1.37 -15.76
N ILE A 73 -3.92 -2.11 -14.82
CA ILE A 73 -4.87 -3.19 -15.12
C ILE A 73 -6.07 -2.68 -15.94
N GLU A 74 -6.62 -1.53 -15.58
CA GLU A 74 -7.74 -0.94 -16.31
C GLU A 74 -7.35 -0.55 -17.74
N ASN A 75 -6.17 0.03 -17.94
CA ASN A 75 -5.66 0.35 -19.27
C ASN A 75 -5.41 -0.92 -20.11
N GLU A 76 -4.89 -1.99 -19.52
CA GLU A 76 -4.64 -3.26 -20.19
C GLU A 76 -5.95 -3.91 -20.65
N ARG A 77 -6.96 -3.96 -19.78
CA ARG A 77 -8.30 -4.47 -20.14
C ARG A 77 -8.95 -3.68 -21.28
N ILE A 78 -8.80 -2.36 -21.27
CA ILE A 78 -9.26 -1.50 -22.37
C ILE A 78 -8.52 -1.84 -23.67
N ALA A 79 -7.20 -2.08 -23.61
CA ALA A 79 -6.40 -2.45 -24.78
C ALA A 79 -6.79 -3.83 -25.35
N GLU A 80 -7.20 -4.75 -24.47
CA GLU A 80 -7.67 -6.09 -24.83
C GLU A 80 -9.13 -6.11 -25.35
N GLY A 81 -9.87 -5.01 -25.23
CA GLY A 81 -11.26 -4.91 -25.66
C GLY A 81 -12.25 -5.67 -24.77
N VAL A 82 -11.89 -5.87 -23.50
CA VAL A 82 -12.68 -6.58 -22.47
C VAL A 82 -13.42 -5.63 -21.55
#